data_AF-A0A840GZL2-F1
#
_entry.id   AF-A0A840GZL2-F1
#
_cell.length_a   1.000
_cell.length_b   1.000
_cell.length_c   1.000
_cell.angle_alpha   90.00
_cell.angle_beta   90.00
_cell.angle_gamma   90.00
#
_symmetry.space_group_name_H-M   'P 1'
#
loop_
_entity.id
_entity.type
_entity.pdbx_description
1 polymer ?
#
loop_
_entity_poly.entity_id
_entity_poly.type
_entity_poly.pdbx_seq_one_letter_code
_entity_poly.pdbx_strand_id
1 'polypeptide(L)'
;MTAAFTFPGQGSQAVGMGKALADAFPVARAVFDEVDAALGEKLTAIIWDGPAETLQLTENAQPALMAVSVATLRVLEAEAGFSVGRDAAFVAGHSLGEYSALAAAGSLTVSDTARLLRIRGLAMQKAVPVGAGAMAALLGLDYEAAMEVAKEAAQGQVCQAANDNGGGQVVVSGDKAAVDRAVEIAKTKGAKRAMLLPVSAPFHCKLMQPAADAMAEALSKVTIKAPASPLVSNVLASAITDPDEIRRRLVEQVTGTVRWRESVAYMAGQGVTRFFEIGAGKVLSGLVKRIADGAVGVSVGGPNDIAAAKDALAAAKQG
;
A
#
# COMPACT_ATOMS: atom_id res chain seq x y z
N MET A 1 9.97 -12.73 -20.12
CA MET A 1 9.19 -12.51 -18.87
C MET A 1 9.70 -11.26 -18.17
N THR A 2 8.82 -10.51 -17.49
CA THR A 2 9.19 -9.25 -16.80
C THR A 2 8.77 -9.28 -15.33
N ALA A 3 9.37 -8.40 -14.52
CA ALA A 3 9.07 -8.27 -13.09
C ALA A 3 8.37 -6.94 -12.78
N ALA A 4 7.56 -6.95 -11.72
CA ALA A 4 7.05 -5.72 -11.10
C ALA A 4 7.49 -5.65 -9.63
N PHE A 5 7.79 -4.44 -9.17
CA PHE A 5 8.07 -4.20 -7.76
C PHE A 5 6.80 -3.64 -7.09
N THR A 6 6.34 -4.36 -6.08
CA THR A 6 5.12 -4.08 -5.33
C THR A 6 5.45 -3.68 -3.91
N PHE A 7 4.72 -2.69 -3.38
CA PHE A 7 5.00 -2.10 -2.08
C PHE A 7 3.79 -2.25 -1.14
N PRO A 8 3.97 -2.89 0.04
CA PRO A 8 2.87 -3.20 0.95
C PRO A 8 2.25 -1.93 1.57
N GLY A 9 0.97 -2.07 1.92
CA GLY A 9 0.18 -1.04 2.59
C GLY A 9 -0.06 -1.34 4.07
N GLN A 10 -1.00 -0.59 4.65
CA GLN A 10 -1.37 -0.71 6.06
C GLN A 10 -1.95 -2.10 6.36
N GLY A 11 -1.59 -2.65 7.51
CA GLY A 11 -1.85 -4.04 7.90
C GLY A 11 -0.62 -4.94 7.77
N SER A 12 0.42 -4.52 7.07
CA SER A 12 1.69 -5.26 6.96
C SER A 12 2.73 -4.91 8.05
N GLN A 13 2.48 -3.86 8.84
CA GLN A 13 3.42 -3.42 9.87
C GLN A 13 3.49 -4.38 11.06
N ALA A 14 4.69 -4.59 11.59
CA ALA A 14 4.93 -5.36 12.80
C ALA A 14 6.07 -4.72 13.60
N VAL A 15 5.98 -4.75 14.93
CA VAL A 15 7.07 -4.29 15.80
C VAL A 15 8.34 -5.08 15.49
N GLY A 16 9.47 -4.38 15.37
CA GLY A 16 10.76 -4.94 15.00
C GLY A 16 11.03 -5.00 13.49
N MET A 17 10.06 -4.64 12.64
CA MET A 17 10.26 -4.68 11.19
C MET A 17 11.43 -3.80 10.74
N GLY A 18 12.23 -4.29 9.79
CA GLY A 18 13.39 -3.56 9.25
C GLY A 18 14.59 -3.43 10.21
N LYS A 19 14.48 -3.78 11.49
CA LYS A 19 15.59 -3.68 12.45
C LYS A 19 16.80 -4.52 12.02
N ALA A 20 16.57 -5.77 11.65
CA ALA A 20 17.63 -6.67 11.19
C ALA A 20 18.33 -6.16 9.92
N LEU A 21 17.60 -5.47 9.03
CA LEU A 21 18.20 -4.82 7.86
C LEU A 21 19.08 -3.64 8.28
N ALA A 22 18.57 -2.76 9.16
CA ALA A 22 19.31 -1.61 9.64
C ALA A 22 20.55 -1.98 10.47
N ASP A 23 20.53 -3.12 11.16
CA ASP A 23 21.67 -3.61 11.94
C ASP A 23 22.73 -4.27 11.04
N ALA A 24 22.31 -4.93 9.95
CA ALA A 24 23.21 -5.63 9.04
C ALA A 24 23.80 -4.73 7.92
N PHE A 25 23.04 -3.73 7.46
CA PHE A 25 23.37 -2.96 6.27
C PHE A 25 23.34 -1.44 6.53
N PRO A 26 24.47 -0.72 6.39
CA PRO A 26 24.51 0.74 6.56
C PRO A 26 23.55 1.50 5.64
N VAL A 27 23.33 1.00 4.41
CA VAL A 27 22.40 1.60 3.44
C VAL A 27 20.94 1.54 3.90
N ALA A 28 20.56 0.49 4.66
CA ALA A 28 19.24 0.41 5.27
C ALA A 28 19.13 1.40 6.45
N ARG A 29 20.15 1.44 7.32
CA ARG A 29 20.18 2.35 8.46
C ARG A 29 20.06 3.82 8.05
N ALA A 30 20.76 4.22 6.99
CA ALA A 30 20.70 5.57 6.46
C ALA A 30 19.28 6.00 6.04
N VAL A 31 18.46 5.08 5.51
CA VAL A 31 17.05 5.39 5.16
C VAL A 31 16.24 5.68 6.41
N PHE A 32 16.39 4.89 7.47
CA PHE A 32 15.70 5.12 8.74
C PHE A 32 16.15 6.44 9.39
N ASP A 33 17.45 6.74 9.37
CA ASP A 33 17.99 7.99 9.90
C ASP A 33 17.48 9.21 9.11
N GLU A 34 17.38 9.11 7.78
CA GLU A 34 16.78 10.15 6.93
C GLU A 34 15.31 10.37 7.27
N VAL A 35 14.53 9.30 7.48
CA VAL A 35 13.11 9.39 7.83
C VAL A 35 12.92 10.03 9.21
N ASP A 36 13.70 9.61 10.22
CA ASP A 36 13.66 10.23 11.54
C ASP A 36 13.99 11.73 11.47
N ALA A 37 15.04 12.09 10.73
CA ALA A 37 15.43 13.49 10.53
C ALA A 37 14.36 14.30 9.79
N ALA A 38 13.73 13.71 8.76
CA ALA A 38 12.68 14.38 7.99
C ALA A 38 11.41 14.66 8.81
N LEU A 39 11.11 13.79 9.79
CA LEU A 39 9.97 13.92 10.70
C LEU A 39 10.29 14.69 11.98
N GLY A 40 11.58 14.87 12.32
CA GLY A 40 12.00 15.49 13.57
C GLY A 40 11.69 14.62 14.80
N GLU A 41 11.56 13.31 14.62
CA GLU A 41 11.10 12.35 15.63
C GLU A 41 11.82 11.00 15.45
N LYS A 42 12.01 10.26 16.55
CA LYS A 42 12.50 8.87 16.51
C LYS A 42 11.38 7.88 16.18
N LEU A 43 10.87 7.94 14.96
CA LEU A 43 9.90 6.96 14.46
C LEU A 43 10.48 5.54 14.54
N THR A 44 11.79 5.39 14.33
CA THR A 44 12.52 4.12 14.52
C THR A 44 12.27 3.44 15.85
N ALA A 45 12.18 4.18 16.95
CA ALA A 45 11.87 3.60 18.26
C ALA A 45 10.47 2.95 18.28
N ILE A 46 9.48 3.62 17.65
CA ILE A 46 8.12 3.06 17.51
C ILE A 46 8.13 1.84 16.58
N ILE A 47 8.90 1.87 15.49
CA ILE A 47 9.00 0.75 14.55
C ILE A 47 9.61 -0.48 15.23
N TRP A 48 10.69 -0.31 15.98
CA TRP A 48 11.48 -1.43 16.49
C TRP A 48 11.02 -1.92 17.86
N ASP A 49 10.61 -1.01 18.74
CA ASP A 49 10.31 -1.31 20.14
C ASP A 49 8.80 -1.21 20.43
N GLY A 50 8.03 -0.56 19.56
CA GLY A 50 6.58 -0.44 19.70
C GLY A 50 6.14 0.62 20.72
N PRO A 51 4.98 0.42 21.39
CA PRO A 51 4.13 -0.77 21.36
C PRO A 51 3.34 -0.89 20.04
N ALA A 52 2.75 -2.07 19.80
CA ALA A 52 2.13 -2.40 18.52
C ALA A 52 0.95 -1.49 18.17
N GLU A 53 0.15 -1.10 19.17
CA GLU A 53 -0.97 -0.17 19.04
C GLU A 53 -0.52 1.22 18.58
N THR A 54 0.63 1.71 19.06
CA THR A 54 1.22 2.99 18.63
C THR A 54 1.73 2.91 17.19
N LEU A 55 2.38 1.80 16.83
CA LEU A 55 2.80 1.56 15.45
C LEU A 55 1.61 1.42 14.49
N GLN A 56 0.48 0.89 14.96
CA GLN A 56 -0.75 0.72 14.17
C GLN A 56 -1.49 2.04 13.91
N LEU A 57 -1.19 3.12 14.67
CA LEU A 57 -1.72 4.44 14.37
C LEU A 57 -1.30 4.83 12.95
N THR A 58 -2.25 5.37 12.20
CA THR A 58 -2.07 5.56 10.74
C THR A 58 -0.98 6.60 10.44
N GLU A 59 -0.83 7.60 11.31
CA GLU A 59 0.26 8.58 11.28
C GLU A 59 1.68 8.00 11.45
N ASN A 60 1.80 6.82 12.05
CA ASN A 60 3.05 6.10 12.25
C ASN A 60 3.23 4.98 11.23
N ALA A 61 2.20 4.15 11.03
CA ALA A 61 2.24 3.01 10.13
C ALA A 61 2.63 3.41 8.70
N GLN A 62 2.10 4.54 8.19
CA GLN A 62 2.36 4.98 6.82
C GLN A 62 3.85 5.30 6.57
N PRO A 63 4.49 6.26 7.25
CA PRO A 63 5.91 6.52 7.05
C PRO A 63 6.79 5.33 7.47
N ALA A 64 6.38 4.53 8.46
CA ALA A 64 7.13 3.36 8.91
C ALA A 64 7.22 2.28 7.83
N LEU A 65 6.10 1.93 7.18
CA LEU A 65 6.08 0.94 6.11
C LEU A 65 6.89 1.41 4.90
N MET A 66 6.80 2.70 4.55
CA MET A 66 7.62 3.28 3.49
C MET A 66 9.12 3.20 3.82
N ALA A 67 9.52 3.53 5.04
CA ALA A 67 10.91 3.43 5.47
C ALA A 67 11.46 2.01 5.31
N VAL A 68 10.71 0.98 5.74
CA VAL A 68 11.10 -0.42 5.61
C VAL A 68 11.20 -0.85 4.14
N SER A 69 10.22 -0.47 3.31
CA SER A 69 10.23 -0.75 1.88
C SER A 69 11.44 -0.14 1.17
N VAL A 70 11.71 1.15 1.41
CA VAL A 70 12.86 1.83 0.78
C VAL A 70 14.17 1.29 1.32
N ALA A 71 14.30 1.03 2.63
CA ALA A 71 15.49 0.43 3.23
C ALA A 71 15.78 -0.95 2.62
N THR A 72 14.75 -1.79 2.44
CA THR A 72 14.87 -3.09 1.78
C THR A 72 15.34 -2.95 0.34
N LEU A 73 14.78 -2.00 -0.41
CA LEU A 73 15.20 -1.72 -1.78
C LEU A 73 16.66 -1.26 -1.84
N ARG A 74 17.10 -0.35 -0.97
CA ARG A 74 18.51 0.10 -0.95
C ARG A 74 19.49 -1.05 -0.69
N VAL A 75 19.10 -2.02 0.13
CA VAL A 75 19.89 -3.25 0.32
C VAL A 75 19.88 -4.11 -0.93
N LEU A 76 18.74 -4.31 -1.59
CA LEU A 76 18.68 -5.04 -2.86
C LEU A 76 19.53 -4.39 -3.97
N GLU A 77 19.55 -3.06 -4.04
CA GLU A 77 20.39 -2.31 -4.96
C GLU A 77 21.89 -2.53 -4.66
N ALA A 78 22.29 -2.40 -3.39
CA ALA A 78 23.68 -2.53 -2.98
C ALA A 78 24.21 -3.98 -3.05
N GLU A 79 23.45 -4.95 -2.57
CA GLU A 79 23.91 -6.33 -2.34
C GLU A 79 23.52 -7.29 -3.48
N ALA A 80 22.37 -7.05 -4.11
CA ALA A 80 21.83 -7.91 -5.17
C ALA A 80 21.88 -7.25 -6.56
N GLY A 81 22.30 -5.98 -6.64
CA GLY A 81 22.43 -5.25 -7.90
C GLY A 81 21.10 -4.91 -8.56
N PHE A 82 19.99 -4.86 -7.81
CA PHE A 82 18.68 -4.45 -8.32
C PHE A 82 18.74 -3.02 -8.87
N SER A 83 17.89 -2.70 -9.83
CA SER A 83 17.65 -1.34 -10.30
C SER A 83 16.21 -1.22 -10.76
N VAL A 84 15.45 -0.28 -10.19
CA VAL A 84 14.04 -0.10 -10.53
C VAL A 84 13.85 0.11 -12.04
N GLY A 85 14.52 1.10 -12.63
CA GLY A 85 14.36 1.44 -14.05
C GLY A 85 14.81 0.37 -15.05
N ARG A 86 15.65 -0.57 -14.63
CA ARG A 86 16.13 -1.67 -15.49
C ARG A 86 15.34 -2.97 -15.28
N ASP A 87 15.00 -3.27 -14.03
CA ASP A 87 14.55 -4.59 -13.62
C ASP A 87 13.04 -4.66 -13.36
N ALA A 88 12.39 -3.52 -13.10
CA ALA A 88 10.95 -3.44 -12.90
C ALA A 88 10.28 -2.84 -14.14
N ALA A 89 9.46 -3.63 -14.83
CA ALA A 89 8.58 -3.12 -15.88
C ALA A 89 7.55 -2.13 -15.32
N PHE A 90 7.14 -2.34 -14.06
CA PHE A 90 6.21 -1.48 -13.34
C PHE A 90 6.58 -1.42 -11.86
N VAL A 91 6.24 -0.29 -11.24
CA VAL A 91 6.10 -0.19 -9.78
C VAL A 91 4.62 -0.04 -9.43
N ALA A 92 4.20 -0.63 -8.32
CA ALA A 92 2.84 -0.49 -7.81
C ALA A 92 2.87 -0.57 -6.28
N GLY A 93 1.92 0.02 -5.60
CA GLY A 93 1.80 -0.21 -4.16
C GLY A 93 0.38 -0.14 -3.68
N HIS A 94 0.11 -0.76 -2.54
CA HIS A 94 -1.23 -0.82 -1.99
C HIS A 94 -1.48 0.41 -1.11
N SER A 95 -2.37 1.30 -1.54
CA SER A 95 -2.70 2.55 -0.85
C SER A 95 -1.45 3.41 -0.57
N LEU A 96 -0.99 3.50 0.70
CA LEU A 96 0.25 4.20 1.06
C LEU A 96 1.46 3.67 0.26
N GLY A 97 1.43 2.42 -0.19
CA GLY A 97 2.49 1.81 -0.98
C GLY A 97 2.75 2.53 -2.30
N GLU A 98 1.80 3.30 -2.86
CA GLU A 98 2.07 4.12 -4.05
C GLU A 98 3.15 5.18 -3.76
N TYR A 99 3.20 5.72 -2.54
CA TYR A 99 4.24 6.66 -2.11
C TYR A 99 5.59 5.96 -1.99
N SER A 100 5.62 4.73 -1.43
CA SER A 100 6.82 3.89 -1.40
C SER A 100 7.33 3.56 -2.80
N ALA A 101 6.42 3.22 -3.72
CA ALA A 101 6.72 2.95 -5.12
C ALA A 101 7.33 4.17 -5.84
N LEU A 102 6.78 5.36 -5.59
CA LEU A 102 7.29 6.62 -6.14
C LEU A 102 8.64 7.02 -5.54
N ALA A 103 8.87 6.79 -4.24
CA ALA A 103 10.17 7.00 -3.62
C ALA A 103 11.23 6.04 -4.19
N ALA A 104 10.86 4.77 -4.35
CA ALA A 104 11.69 3.74 -4.99
C ALA A 104 12.05 4.09 -6.43
N ALA A 105 11.08 4.60 -7.21
CA ALA A 105 11.29 4.98 -8.60
C ALA A 105 11.93 6.37 -8.78
N GLY A 106 12.33 7.05 -7.69
CA GLY A 106 12.97 8.36 -7.73
C GLY A 106 12.03 9.53 -8.08
N SER A 107 10.71 9.32 -8.09
CA SER A 107 9.71 10.36 -8.30
C SER A 107 9.57 11.31 -7.13
N LEU A 108 9.68 10.78 -5.91
CA LEU A 108 9.67 11.53 -4.66
C LEU A 108 10.99 11.28 -3.90
N THR A 109 11.46 12.28 -3.15
CA THR A 109 12.56 12.07 -2.22
C THR A 109 12.08 11.26 -1.00
N VAL A 110 12.97 10.53 -0.33
CA VAL A 110 12.60 9.76 0.88
C VAL A 110 12.09 10.70 1.97
N SER A 111 12.80 11.81 2.21
CA SER A 111 12.39 12.86 3.13
C SER A 111 11.00 13.45 2.85
N ASP A 112 10.69 13.82 1.61
CA ASP A 112 9.36 14.37 1.27
C ASP A 112 8.28 13.30 1.37
N THR A 113 8.60 12.06 0.97
CA THR A 113 7.68 10.93 1.10
C THR A 113 7.31 10.67 2.56
N ALA A 114 8.29 10.72 3.47
CA ALA A 114 8.05 10.57 4.91
C ALA A 114 7.09 11.65 5.43
N ARG A 115 7.35 12.93 5.09
CA ARG A 115 6.49 14.06 5.49
C ARG A 115 5.08 13.95 4.92
N LEU A 116 4.96 13.62 3.63
CA LEU A 116 3.67 13.41 2.96
C LEU A 116 2.88 12.29 3.63
N LEU A 117 3.51 11.16 3.95
CA LEU A 117 2.84 10.04 4.61
C LEU A 117 2.48 10.33 6.06
N ARG A 118 3.27 11.13 6.78
CA ARG A 118 2.90 11.65 8.10
C ARG A 118 1.67 12.55 8.01
N ILE A 119 1.64 13.48 7.05
CA ILE A 119 0.47 14.35 6.79
C ILE A 119 -0.75 13.51 6.42
N ARG A 120 -0.60 12.56 5.49
CA ARG A 120 -1.65 11.66 5.04
C ARG A 120 -2.24 10.88 6.21
N GLY A 121 -1.39 10.27 7.04
CA GLY A 121 -1.85 9.47 8.16
C GLY A 121 -2.57 10.31 9.23
N LEU A 122 -2.05 11.49 9.56
CA LEU A 122 -2.70 12.45 10.46
C LEU A 122 -4.06 12.89 9.92
N ALA A 123 -4.13 13.27 8.63
CA ALA A 123 -5.34 13.79 8.01
C ALA A 123 -6.42 12.71 7.91
N MET A 124 -6.07 11.49 7.52
CA MET A 124 -7.01 10.36 7.45
C MET A 124 -7.55 9.99 8.83
N GLN A 125 -6.72 10.02 9.87
CA GLN A 125 -7.16 9.72 11.24
C GLN A 125 -8.09 10.80 11.82
N LYS A 126 -7.95 12.06 11.37
CA LYS A 126 -8.77 13.20 11.82
C LYS A 126 -9.99 13.48 10.94
N ALA A 127 -10.12 12.82 9.79
CA ALA A 127 -11.15 13.13 8.79
C ALA A 127 -12.58 12.86 9.30
N VAL A 128 -12.75 11.93 10.24
CA VAL A 128 -14.03 11.69 10.92
C VAL A 128 -13.84 11.60 12.45
N PRO A 129 -14.87 11.91 13.26
CA PRO A 129 -14.82 11.66 14.69
C PRO A 129 -14.55 10.19 15.02
N VAL A 130 -13.81 9.93 16.10
CA VAL A 130 -13.51 8.57 16.56
C VAL A 130 -14.80 7.78 16.76
N GLY A 131 -14.86 6.59 16.14
CA GLY A 131 -16.02 5.70 16.20
C GLY A 131 -17.15 6.02 15.24
N ALA A 132 -17.09 7.13 14.49
CA ALA A 132 -18.11 7.48 13.50
C ALA A 132 -17.99 6.65 12.21
N GLY A 133 -16.78 6.23 11.85
CA GLY A 133 -16.52 5.40 10.68
C GLY A 133 -15.99 4.00 11.01
N ALA A 134 -16.09 3.09 10.05
CA ALA A 134 -15.53 1.75 10.16
C ALA A 134 -15.12 1.20 8.78
N MET A 135 -14.44 0.05 8.80
CA MET A 135 -14.19 -0.77 7.62
C MET A 135 -14.48 -2.24 7.94
N ALA A 136 -14.90 -3.01 6.93
CA ALA A 136 -15.11 -4.44 7.05
C ALA A 136 -14.55 -5.21 5.85
N ALA A 137 -13.89 -6.34 6.11
CA ALA A 137 -13.49 -7.27 5.07
C ALA A 137 -14.64 -8.25 4.78
N LEU A 138 -15.01 -8.33 3.51
CA LEU A 138 -15.98 -9.27 2.94
C LEU A 138 -15.19 -10.34 2.16
N LEU A 139 -15.17 -11.56 2.67
CA LEU A 139 -14.46 -12.70 2.09
C LEU A 139 -15.43 -13.65 1.41
N GLY A 140 -15.10 -14.06 0.18
CA GLY A 140 -15.89 -14.95 -0.65
C GLY A 140 -16.89 -14.23 -1.56
N LEU A 141 -16.88 -12.90 -1.61
CA LEU A 141 -17.66 -12.11 -2.57
C LEU A 141 -16.71 -11.48 -3.60
N ASP A 142 -17.17 -11.37 -4.84
CA ASP A 142 -16.52 -10.54 -5.85
C ASP A 142 -16.82 -9.06 -5.61
N TYR A 143 -16.20 -8.20 -6.41
CA TYR A 143 -16.29 -6.76 -6.24
C TYR A 143 -17.70 -6.24 -6.51
N GLU A 144 -18.37 -6.77 -7.53
CA GLU A 144 -19.73 -6.42 -7.92
C GLU A 144 -20.75 -6.76 -6.82
N ALA A 145 -20.68 -7.97 -6.25
CA ALA A 145 -21.53 -8.36 -5.13
C ALA A 145 -21.27 -7.50 -3.88
N ALA A 146 -20.01 -7.17 -3.60
CA ALA A 146 -19.67 -6.29 -2.48
C ALA A 146 -20.16 -4.84 -2.69
N MET A 147 -20.19 -4.33 -3.93
CA MET A 147 -20.79 -3.03 -4.24
C MET A 147 -22.30 -3.05 -3.97
N GLU A 148 -23.02 -4.10 -4.35
CA GLU A 148 -24.45 -4.23 -4.05
C GLU A 148 -24.70 -4.35 -2.54
N VAL A 149 -23.86 -5.09 -1.80
CA VAL A 149 -23.89 -5.12 -0.32
C VAL A 149 -23.73 -3.70 0.25
N ALA A 150 -22.73 -2.94 -0.20
CA ALA A 150 -22.48 -1.59 0.30
C ALA A 150 -23.65 -0.63 -0.01
N LYS A 151 -24.20 -0.71 -1.22
CA LYS A 151 -25.36 0.09 -1.65
C LYS A 151 -26.62 -0.22 -0.83
N GLU A 152 -26.90 -1.49 -0.58
CA GLU A 152 -28.02 -1.93 0.26
C GLU A 152 -27.84 -1.49 1.72
N ALA A 153 -26.60 -1.57 2.22
CA ALA A 153 -26.24 -1.19 3.57
C ALA A 153 -26.26 0.34 3.81
N ALA A 154 -26.04 1.15 2.77
CA ALA A 154 -25.90 2.60 2.86
C ALA A 154 -27.09 3.27 3.57
N GLN A 155 -28.34 3.04 3.12
CA GLN A 155 -29.56 3.58 3.74
C GLN A 155 -29.47 5.09 4.10
N GLY A 156 -28.94 5.90 3.17
CA GLY A 156 -28.73 7.35 3.37
C GLY A 156 -27.42 7.73 4.05
N GLN A 157 -26.63 6.76 4.50
CA GLN A 157 -25.26 6.92 5.01
C GLN A 157 -24.22 6.49 3.97
N VAL A 158 -22.94 6.76 4.21
CA VAL A 158 -21.84 6.31 3.35
C VAL A 158 -21.52 4.84 3.65
N CYS A 159 -21.53 4.01 2.61
CA CYS A 159 -20.91 2.70 2.60
C CYS A 159 -20.43 2.42 1.16
N GLN A 160 -19.13 2.19 0.97
CA GLN A 160 -18.52 2.04 -0.34
C GLN A 160 -17.49 0.92 -0.33
N ALA A 161 -17.27 0.27 -1.48
CA ALA A 161 -16.18 -0.68 -1.64
C ALA A 161 -14.84 0.08 -1.71
N ALA A 162 -14.05 -0.03 -0.65
CA ALA A 162 -12.78 0.65 -0.43
C ALA A 162 -11.59 -0.06 -1.09
N ASN A 163 -11.56 -1.39 -1.06
CA ASN A 163 -10.48 -2.16 -1.68
C ASN A 163 -11.04 -3.34 -2.45
N ASP A 164 -10.66 -3.47 -3.71
CA ASP A 164 -10.78 -4.70 -4.48
C ASP A 164 -9.43 -5.42 -4.46
N ASN A 165 -9.23 -6.30 -3.47
CA ASN A 165 -7.95 -6.98 -3.27
C ASN A 165 -7.81 -8.27 -4.10
N GLY A 166 -8.89 -8.72 -4.75
CA GLY A 166 -8.90 -9.96 -5.51
C GLY A 166 -9.01 -11.22 -4.65
N GLY A 167 -9.09 -12.39 -5.29
CA GLY A 167 -9.25 -13.68 -4.60
C GLY A 167 -10.51 -13.76 -3.71
N GLY A 168 -11.56 -13.01 -4.06
CA GLY A 168 -12.79 -12.88 -3.28
C GLY A 168 -12.62 -12.07 -1.99
N GLN A 169 -11.61 -11.20 -1.89
CA GLN A 169 -11.42 -10.31 -0.76
C GLN A 169 -11.73 -8.87 -1.16
N VAL A 170 -12.83 -8.34 -0.65
CA VAL A 170 -13.23 -6.94 -0.82
C VAL A 170 -13.33 -6.28 0.54
N VAL A 171 -12.95 -5.02 0.65
CA VAL A 171 -13.13 -4.24 1.88
C VAL A 171 -14.17 -3.17 1.63
N VAL A 172 -15.15 -3.03 2.50
CA VAL A 172 -16.12 -1.93 2.52
C VAL A 172 -15.79 -0.94 3.62
N SER A 173 -16.15 0.33 3.42
CA SER A 173 -15.79 1.46 4.26
C SER A 173 -16.87 2.53 4.25
N GLY A 174 -17.04 3.23 5.37
CA GLY A 174 -18.00 4.31 5.49
C GLY A 174 -18.44 4.56 6.93
N ASP A 175 -19.66 5.07 7.09
CA ASP A 175 -20.28 5.26 8.40
C ASP A 175 -20.37 3.93 9.15
N LYS A 176 -20.03 3.94 10.44
CA LYS A 176 -19.95 2.73 11.25
C LYS A 176 -21.23 1.89 11.18
N ALA A 177 -22.39 2.54 11.36
CA ALA A 177 -23.67 1.83 11.33
C ALA A 177 -23.97 1.19 9.95
N ALA A 178 -23.55 1.82 8.86
CA ALA A 178 -23.72 1.27 7.52
C ALA A 178 -22.78 0.10 7.27
N VAL A 179 -21.52 0.19 7.71
CA VAL A 179 -20.57 -0.93 7.61
C VAL A 179 -21.01 -2.12 8.47
N ASP A 180 -21.53 -1.87 9.68
CA ASP A 180 -22.09 -2.91 10.55
C ASP A 180 -23.25 -3.65 9.85
N ARG A 181 -24.15 -2.92 9.16
CA ARG A 181 -25.20 -3.55 8.31
C ARG A 181 -24.60 -4.34 7.15
N ALA A 182 -23.57 -3.81 6.50
CA ALA A 182 -22.91 -4.46 5.37
C ALA A 182 -22.35 -5.84 5.76
N VAL A 183 -21.82 -5.98 6.98
CA VAL A 183 -21.35 -7.27 7.52
C VAL A 183 -22.47 -8.30 7.60
N GLU A 184 -23.67 -7.90 8.03
CA GLU A 184 -24.82 -8.81 8.12
C GLU A 184 -25.40 -9.14 6.73
N ILE A 185 -25.55 -8.14 5.86
CA ILE A 185 -26.04 -8.32 4.48
C ILE A 185 -25.07 -9.23 3.69
N ALA A 186 -23.76 -9.08 3.87
CA ALA A 186 -22.78 -9.90 3.17
C ALA A 186 -22.99 -11.41 3.45
N LYS A 187 -23.38 -11.79 4.68
CA LYS A 187 -23.67 -13.19 5.03
C LYS A 187 -24.87 -13.72 4.23
N THR A 188 -25.91 -12.91 4.04
CA THR A 188 -27.09 -13.32 3.27
C THR A 188 -26.80 -13.42 1.77
N LYS A 189 -25.80 -12.69 1.28
CA LYS A 189 -25.32 -12.72 -0.12
C LYS A 189 -24.24 -13.79 -0.37
N GLY A 190 -23.97 -14.66 0.60
CA GLY A 190 -23.05 -15.81 0.42
C GLY A 190 -21.58 -15.53 0.75
N ALA A 191 -21.26 -14.45 1.48
CA ALA A 191 -19.91 -14.26 1.98
C ALA A 191 -19.50 -15.44 2.88
N LYS A 192 -18.32 -16.01 2.63
CA LYS A 192 -17.72 -17.04 3.50
C LYS A 192 -17.41 -16.48 4.89
N ARG A 193 -17.02 -15.21 4.95
CA ARG A 193 -16.78 -14.49 6.20
C ARG A 193 -16.92 -13.00 5.98
N ALA A 194 -17.53 -12.29 6.92
CA ALA A 194 -17.54 -10.83 6.97
C ALA A 194 -17.11 -10.39 8.36
N MET A 195 -16.16 -9.46 8.47
CA MET A 195 -15.65 -9.02 9.76
C MET A 195 -15.20 -7.56 9.74
N LEU A 196 -15.43 -6.85 10.85
CA LEU A 196 -14.87 -5.52 11.06
C LEU A 196 -13.34 -5.59 11.12
N LEU A 197 -12.70 -4.55 10.57
CA LEU A 197 -11.26 -4.37 10.65
C LEU A 197 -10.91 -3.53 11.88
N PRO A 198 -9.80 -3.82 12.57
CA PRO A 198 -9.33 -3.06 13.72
C PRO A 198 -8.66 -1.75 13.26
N VAL A 199 -9.42 -0.88 12.62
CA VAL A 199 -8.99 0.43 12.11
C VAL A 199 -9.85 1.53 12.69
N SER A 200 -9.26 2.71 12.88
CA SER A 200 -9.91 3.84 13.54
C SER A 200 -10.68 4.78 12.60
N ALA A 201 -10.56 4.60 11.29
CA ALA A 201 -11.12 5.51 10.29
C ALA A 201 -11.63 4.77 9.02
N PRO A 202 -12.61 5.34 8.31
CA PRO A 202 -13.21 4.75 7.11
C PRO A 202 -12.42 5.15 5.86
N PHE A 203 -11.26 4.52 5.65
CA PHE A 203 -10.38 4.84 4.52
C PHE A 203 -11.03 4.55 3.16
N HIS A 204 -10.61 5.24 2.10
CA HIS A 204 -11.05 4.97 0.72
C HIS A 204 -12.57 5.05 0.53
N CYS A 205 -13.19 6.05 1.13
CA CYS A 205 -14.59 6.40 0.88
C CYS A 205 -14.77 7.93 0.93
N LYS A 206 -15.95 8.42 0.56
CA LYS A 206 -16.31 9.85 0.53
C LYS A 206 -16.07 10.58 1.85
N LEU A 207 -16.12 9.88 3.00
CA LEU A 207 -15.84 10.49 4.30
C LEU A 207 -14.38 10.95 4.47
N MET A 208 -13.47 10.51 3.59
CA MET A 208 -12.07 10.92 3.58
C MET A 208 -11.80 12.22 2.81
N GLN A 209 -12.83 12.94 2.33
CA GLN A 209 -12.63 14.19 1.60
C GLN A 209 -11.73 15.20 2.33
N PRO A 210 -11.86 15.43 3.66
CA PRO A 210 -10.94 16.33 4.36
C PRO A 210 -9.47 15.90 4.28
N ALA A 211 -9.20 14.59 4.23
CA ALA A 211 -7.85 14.06 4.05
C ALA A 211 -7.36 14.22 2.61
N ALA A 212 -8.25 14.10 1.62
CA ALA A 212 -7.91 14.36 0.22
C ALA A 212 -7.52 15.84 0.03
N ASP A 213 -8.26 16.77 0.63
CA ASP A 213 -7.98 18.21 0.57
C ASP A 213 -6.60 18.54 1.19
N ALA A 214 -6.32 17.97 2.37
CA ALA A 214 -5.01 18.10 3.02
C ALA A 214 -3.87 17.54 2.15
N MET A 215 -4.11 16.41 1.47
CA MET A 215 -3.12 15.85 0.55
C MET A 215 -2.94 16.68 -0.71
N ALA A 216 -3.99 17.29 -1.25
CA ALA A 216 -3.87 18.20 -2.38
C ALA A 216 -2.97 19.39 -2.04
N GLU A 217 -3.17 19.99 -0.86
CA GLU A 217 -2.32 21.07 -0.36
C GLU A 217 -0.88 20.61 -0.16
N ALA A 218 -0.66 19.48 0.52
CA ALA A 218 0.68 18.97 0.79
C ALA A 218 1.42 18.59 -0.49
N LEU A 219 0.75 17.92 -1.42
CA LEU A 219 1.32 17.53 -2.70
C LEU A 219 1.70 18.76 -3.53
N SER A 220 0.91 19.85 -3.50
CA SER A 220 1.21 21.11 -4.21
C SER A 220 2.59 21.70 -3.88
N LYS A 221 3.13 21.38 -2.69
CA LYS A 221 4.40 21.91 -2.17
C LYS A 221 5.61 21.03 -2.47
N VAL A 222 5.41 19.84 -3.05
CA VAL A 222 6.50 18.92 -3.40
C VAL A 222 6.71 18.83 -4.90
N THR A 223 7.95 18.59 -5.30
CA THR A 223 8.29 18.27 -6.69
C THR A 223 8.11 16.77 -6.90
N ILE A 224 7.29 16.40 -7.88
CA ILE A 224 7.15 15.02 -8.35
C ILE A 224 7.90 14.93 -9.67
N LYS A 225 8.80 13.95 -9.80
CA LYS A 225 9.50 13.66 -11.06
C LYS A 225 8.85 12.48 -11.76
N ALA A 226 9.07 12.36 -13.08
CA ALA A 226 8.68 11.15 -13.80
C ALA A 226 9.41 9.94 -13.19
N PRO A 227 8.70 8.82 -12.91
CA PRO A 227 9.30 7.66 -12.26
C PRO A 227 10.22 6.90 -13.22
N ALA A 228 11.27 6.29 -12.69
CA ALA A 228 12.19 5.45 -13.48
C ALA A 228 11.49 4.23 -14.13
N SER A 229 10.39 3.76 -13.55
CA SER A 229 9.47 2.78 -14.12
C SER A 229 8.03 3.23 -13.90
N PRO A 230 7.10 3.00 -14.85
CA PRO A 230 5.71 3.47 -14.71
C PRO A 230 5.02 2.98 -13.42
N LEU A 231 4.27 3.87 -12.78
CA LEU A 231 3.44 3.56 -11.63
C LEU A 231 2.10 2.98 -12.11
N VAL A 232 1.71 1.79 -11.65
CA VAL A 232 0.34 1.30 -11.84
C VAL A 232 -0.56 1.88 -10.76
N SER A 233 -1.35 2.88 -11.15
CA SER A 233 -2.18 3.64 -10.22
C SER A 233 -3.29 2.79 -9.60
N ASN A 234 -3.53 2.96 -8.30
CA ASN A 234 -4.65 2.32 -7.59
C ASN A 234 -6.03 2.74 -8.12
N VAL A 235 -6.15 3.99 -8.59
CA VAL A 235 -7.42 4.56 -9.09
C VAL A 235 -7.73 4.07 -10.50
N LEU A 236 -6.69 4.01 -11.36
CA LEU A 236 -6.86 3.71 -12.78
C LEU A 236 -6.67 2.24 -13.12
N ALA A 237 -5.96 1.48 -12.27
CA ALA A 237 -5.47 0.15 -12.56
C ALA A 237 -4.68 0.05 -13.89
N SER A 238 -3.93 1.10 -14.20
CA SER A 238 -3.09 1.21 -15.41
C SER A 238 -1.85 2.07 -15.14
N ALA A 239 -0.86 1.94 -16.02
CA ALA A 239 0.43 2.61 -15.88
C ALA A 239 0.36 4.11 -16.19
N ILE A 240 0.98 4.92 -15.33
CA ILE A 240 1.15 6.37 -15.49
C ILE A 240 2.60 6.79 -15.21
N THR A 241 3.08 7.80 -15.94
CA THR A 241 4.43 8.37 -15.79
C THR A 241 4.44 9.88 -15.65
N ASP A 242 3.35 10.56 -16.03
CA ASP A 242 3.22 12.01 -15.96
C ASP A 242 3.11 12.47 -14.50
N PRO A 243 4.03 13.31 -13.99
CA PRO A 243 3.99 13.81 -12.62
C PRO A 243 2.69 14.52 -12.23
N ASP A 244 2.05 15.22 -13.16
CA ASP A 244 0.80 15.93 -12.88
C ASP A 244 -0.35 14.94 -12.74
N GLU A 245 -0.41 13.93 -13.60
CA GLU A 245 -1.38 12.84 -13.46
C GLU A 245 -1.18 12.05 -12.16
N ILE A 246 0.07 11.71 -11.82
CA ILE A 246 0.41 11.04 -10.55
C ILE A 246 -0.11 11.86 -9.38
N ARG A 247 0.13 13.18 -9.37
CA ARG A 247 -0.34 14.09 -8.32
C ARG A 247 -1.86 14.02 -8.16
N ARG A 248 -2.61 14.11 -9.26
CA ARG A 248 -4.08 14.05 -9.24
C ARG A 248 -4.57 12.71 -8.69
N ARG A 249 -3.99 11.60 -9.15
CA ARG A 249 -4.42 10.26 -8.73
C ARG A 249 -4.09 9.97 -7.27
N LEU A 250 -2.98 10.49 -6.73
CA LEU A 250 -2.66 10.36 -5.30
C LEU A 250 -3.69 11.05 -4.39
N VAL A 251 -4.26 12.18 -4.83
CA VAL A 251 -5.36 12.87 -4.11
C VAL A 251 -6.65 12.07 -4.23
N GLU A 252 -7.05 11.71 -5.45
CA GLU A 252 -8.28 10.95 -5.71
C GLU A 252 -8.32 9.61 -4.98
N GLN A 253 -7.17 8.95 -4.87
CA GLN A 253 -6.99 7.66 -4.20
C GLN A 253 -7.42 7.69 -2.72
N VAL A 254 -7.34 8.85 -2.04
CA VAL A 254 -7.71 8.97 -0.62
C VAL A 254 -9.19 8.65 -0.39
N THR A 255 -10.05 9.03 -1.35
CA THR A 255 -11.51 8.78 -1.31
C THR A 255 -11.97 7.67 -2.25
N GLY A 256 -11.11 7.27 -3.19
CA GLY A 256 -11.42 6.27 -4.21
C GLY A 256 -11.04 4.85 -3.80
N THR A 257 -11.59 3.87 -4.53
CA THR A 257 -11.29 2.45 -4.35
C THR A 257 -9.85 2.12 -4.75
N VAL A 258 -9.17 1.31 -3.93
CA VAL A 258 -7.90 0.68 -4.31
C VAL A 258 -8.21 -0.53 -5.20
N ARG A 259 -7.98 -0.42 -6.50
CA ARG A 259 -8.29 -1.44 -7.51
C ARG A 259 -7.16 -2.47 -7.64
N TRP A 260 -6.71 -3.06 -6.53
CA TRP A 260 -5.52 -3.91 -6.50
C TRP A 260 -5.62 -5.16 -7.38
N ARG A 261 -6.79 -5.83 -7.41
CA ARG A 261 -7.06 -6.95 -8.31
C ARG A 261 -6.79 -6.56 -9.75
N GLU A 262 -7.36 -5.44 -10.19
CA GLU A 262 -7.21 -4.95 -11.55
C GLU A 262 -5.78 -4.51 -11.84
N SER A 263 -5.09 -3.86 -10.89
CA SER A 263 -3.68 -3.48 -11.04
C SER A 263 -2.77 -4.69 -11.26
N VAL A 264 -2.95 -5.77 -10.49
CA VAL A 264 -2.19 -7.02 -10.66
C VAL A 264 -2.54 -7.70 -11.98
N ALA A 265 -3.83 -7.79 -12.33
CA ALA A 265 -4.27 -8.36 -13.59
C ALA A 265 -3.73 -7.57 -14.80
N TYR A 266 -3.71 -6.23 -14.71
CA TYR A 266 -3.13 -5.35 -15.71
C TYR A 266 -1.63 -5.66 -15.91
N MET A 267 -0.84 -5.65 -14.84
CA MET A 267 0.60 -5.95 -14.92
C MET A 267 0.86 -7.34 -15.51
N ALA A 268 0.10 -8.35 -15.07
CA ALA A 268 0.21 -9.71 -15.62
C ALA A 268 -0.14 -9.76 -17.12
N GLY A 269 -1.19 -9.05 -17.53
CA GLY A 269 -1.57 -8.89 -18.94
C GLY A 269 -0.53 -8.15 -19.78
N GLN A 270 0.34 -7.35 -19.16
CA GLN A 270 1.52 -6.73 -19.79
C GLN A 270 2.77 -7.65 -19.78
N GLY A 271 2.62 -8.92 -19.42
CA GLY A 271 3.70 -9.91 -19.45
C GLY A 271 4.57 -9.97 -18.19
N VAL A 272 4.12 -9.38 -17.08
CA VAL A 272 4.76 -9.56 -15.77
C VAL A 272 4.43 -10.94 -15.23
N THR A 273 5.44 -11.72 -14.88
CA THR A 273 5.26 -13.05 -14.28
C THR A 273 5.82 -13.16 -12.86
N ARG A 274 6.60 -12.16 -12.42
CA ARG A 274 7.17 -12.12 -11.07
C ARG A 274 6.87 -10.79 -10.39
N PHE A 275 6.34 -10.85 -9.19
CA PHE A 275 5.98 -9.70 -8.37
C PHE A 275 6.82 -9.72 -7.09
N PHE A 276 7.71 -8.76 -6.93
CA PHE A 276 8.52 -8.61 -5.72
C PHE A 276 7.76 -7.74 -4.73
N GLU A 277 7.33 -8.26 -3.60
CA GLU A 277 6.80 -7.47 -2.49
C GLU A 277 7.97 -7.01 -1.62
N ILE A 278 8.33 -5.74 -1.76
CA ILE A 278 9.52 -5.15 -1.14
C ILE A 278 9.11 -4.40 0.13
N GLY A 279 9.48 -4.93 1.30
CA GLY A 279 9.21 -4.34 2.61
C GLY A 279 8.64 -5.34 3.60
N ALA A 280 7.80 -4.84 4.52
CA ALA A 280 7.26 -5.67 5.59
C ALA A 280 6.17 -6.64 5.10
N GLY A 281 6.22 -7.89 5.58
CA GLY A 281 5.17 -8.87 5.40
C GLY A 281 5.21 -9.63 4.07
N LYS A 282 4.10 -10.28 3.73
CA LYS A 282 3.94 -11.14 2.54
C LYS A 282 2.50 -11.10 1.98
N VAL A 283 1.78 -10.02 2.28
CA VAL A 283 0.34 -9.90 2.01
C VAL A 283 0.10 -9.82 0.50
N LEU A 284 0.82 -8.93 -0.19
CA LEU A 284 0.64 -8.71 -1.62
C LEU A 284 1.07 -9.94 -2.44
N SER A 285 2.13 -10.62 -2.03
CA SER A 285 2.60 -11.87 -2.63
C SER A 285 1.54 -12.98 -2.53
N GLY A 286 0.80 -13.01 -1.42
CA GLY A 286 -0.35 -13.89 -1.24
C GLY A 286 -1.53 -13.56 -2.16
N LEU A 287 -1.80 -12.27 -2.37
CA LEU A 287 -2.87 -11.79 -3.26
C LEU A 287 -2.53 -12.06 -4.73
N VAL A 288 -1.29 -11.82 -5.16
CA VAL A 288 -0.83 -12.07 -6.55
C VAL A 288 -1.17 -13.48 -7.00
N LYS A 289 -0.88 -14.49 -6.16
CA LYS A 289 -1.18 -15.91 -6.46
C LYS A 289 -2.66 -16.22 -6.66
N ARG A 290 -3.56 -15.35 -6.18
CA ARG A 290 -5.02 -15.51 -6.31
C ARG A 290 -5.61 -14.70 -7.46
N ILE A 291 -4.82 -13.83 -8.09
CA ILE A 291 -5.28 -12.88 -9.12
C ILE A 291 -4.70 -13.25 -10.48
N ALA A 292 -3.40 -13.54 -10.54
CA ALA A 292 -2.68 -13.78 -11.77
C ALA A 292 -2.16 -15.22 -11.81
N ASP A 293 -2.86 -16.07 -12.57
CA ASP A 293 -2.50 -17.48 -12.73
C ASP A 293 -1.10 -17.61 -13.33
N GLY A 294 -0.28 -18.48 -12.74
CA GLY A 294 1.12 -18.69 -13.13
C GLY A 294 2.10 -17.60 -12.67
N ALA A 295 1.63 -16.49 -12.11
CA ALA A 295 2.51 -15.46 -11.55
C ALA A 295 3.10 -15.89 -10.19
N VAL A 296 4.33 -15.44 -9.92
CA VAL A 296 5.06 -15.74 -8.68
C VAL A 296 5.21 -14.47 -7.85
N GLY A 297 4.66 -14.49 -6.64
CA GLY A 297 4.95 -13.49 -5.60
C GLY A 297 6.21 -13.85 -4.82
N VAL A 298 7.14 -12.89 -4.70
CA VAL A 298 8.42 -13.00 -3.98
C VAL A 298 8.44 -11.93 -2.89
N SER A 299 8.32 -12.31 -1.63
CA SER A 299 8.39 -11.37 -0.51
C SER A 299 9.84 -11.15 -0.09
N VAL A 300 10.23 -9.90 0.13
CA VAL A 300 11.58 -9.51 0.57
C VAL A 300 11.43 -8.51 1.70
N GLY A 301 11.77 -8.92 2.93
CA GLY A 301 11.60 -8.07 4.11
C GLY A 301 12.71 -8.17 5.15
N GLY A 302 13.66 -9.09 4.99
CA GLY A 302 14.81 -9.24 5.87
C GLY A 302 16.10 -9.65 5.15
N PRO A 303 17.24 -9.65 5.87
CA PRO A 303 18.55 -9.99 5.29
C PRO A 303 18.61 -11.36 4.59
N ASN A 304 17.88 -12.34 5.13
CA ASN A 304 17.86 -13.71 4.60
C ASN A 304 17.13 -13.84 3.26
N ASP A 305 16.34 -12.84 2.87
CA ASP A 305 15.55 -12.88 1.64
C ASP A 305 16.35 -12.39 0.42
N ILE A 306 17.47 -11.66 0.64
CA ILE A 306 18.21 -10.94 -0.41
C ILE A 306 18.77 -11.89 -1.48
N ALA A 307 19.37 -13.01 -1.07
CA ALA A 307 19.90 -14.00 -2.00
C ALA A 307 18.79 -14.64 -2.87
N ALA A 308 17.69 -15.04 -2.23
CA ALA A 308 16.54 -15.61 -2.94
C ALA A 308 15.89 -14.60 -3.91
N ALA A 309 15.84 -13.32 -3.54
CA ALA A 309 15.35 -12.25 -4.42
C ALA A 309 16.25 -12.09 -5.66
N LYS A 310 17.57 -12.15 -5.49
CA LYS A 310 18.54 -12.10 -6.59
C LYS A 310 18.34 -13.24 -7.59
N ASP A 311 18.22 -14.47 -7.09
CA ASP A 311 17.99 -15.65 -7.93
C ASP A 311 16.64 -15.56 -8.66
N ALA A 312 15.59 -15.11 -7.96
CA ALA A 312 14.29 -14.90 -8.55
C ALA A 312 14.29 -13.82 -9.65
N LEU A 313 15.09 -12.76 -9.50
CA LEU A 313 15.22 -11.71 -10.52
C LEU A 313 16.01 -12.21 -11.74
N ALA A 314 17.08 -12.98 -11.53
CA ALA A 314 17.81 -13.62 -12.62
C ALA A 314 16.90 -14.55 -13.44
N ALA A 315 16.06 -15.33 -12.77
CA ALA A 315 15.08 -16.20 -13.42
C ALA A 315 13.98 -15.42 -14.17
N ALA A 316 13.67 -14.18 -13.77
CA ALA A 316 12.74 -13.32 -14.50
C ALA A 316 13.25 -12.97 -15.90
N LYS A 317 14.56 -12.81 -16.05
CA LYS A 317 15.21 -12.33 -17.28
C LYS A 317 15.49 -13.42 -18.32
N GLN A 318 15.45 -14.70 -17.91
CA GLN A 318 15.84 -15.84 -18.75
C GLN A 318 14.68 -16.54 -19.46
N GLY A 319 13.44 -16.27 -19.06
CA GLY A 319 12.22 -16.67 -19.78
C GLY A 319 11.54 -15.46 -20.40
#